data_AF-A0A529ZSD3-F1
#
_entry.id   AF-A0A529ZSD3-F1
#
_cell.length_a   1.000
_cell.length_b   1.000
_cell.length_c   1.000
_cell.angle_alpha   90.00
_cell.angle_beta   90.00
_cell.angle_gamma   90.00
#
_symmetry.space_group_name_H-M   'P 1'
#
loop_
_entity.id
_entity.type
_entity.pdbx_description
1 polymer ?
#
loop_
_entity_poly.entity_id
_entity_poly.type
_entity_poly.pdbx_seq_one_letter_code
_entity_poly.pdbx_strand_id
1 'polypeptide(L)' 'MRKGVEGLAALAQDVLRQKPTGGAVFAFRGRRGDRIKLLYFDGQGFCLYYKILQRGRFPWPSAADGGA' A
#
# COMPACT_ATOMS: atom_id res chain seq x y z
N MET A 1 -7.21 2.43 8.32
CA MET A 1 -5.79 2.21 8.01
C MET A 1 -4.98 3.17 8.87
N ARG A 2 -4.46 2.71 10.01
CA ARG A 2 -3.84 3.56 11.04
C ARG A 2 -2.31 3.69 10.87
N LYS A 3 -1.68 2.74 10.19
CA LYS A 3 -0.22 2.70 9.99
C LYS A 3 0.26 3.89 9.15
N GLY A 4 1.32 4.55 9.62
CA GLY A 4 2.12 5.54 8.89
C GLY A 4 3.21 4.86 8.06
N VAL A 5 4.22 5.62 7.63
CA VAL A 5 5.33 5.14 6.78
C VAL A 5 6.00 3.89 7.36
N GLU A 6 6.50 3.95 8.59
CA GLU A 6 7.24 2.85 9.22
C GLU A 6 6.41 1.56 9.30
N GLY A 7 5.16 1.68 9.76
CA GLY A 7 4.27 0.52 9.87
C GLY A 7 3.89 -0.09 8.51
N LEU A 8 3.90 0.70 7.44
CA LEU A 8 3.66 0.20 6.08
C LEU A 8 4.94 -0.40 5.47
N ALA A 9 6.10 0.20 5.71
CA ALA A 9 7.39 -0.36 5.32
C ALA A 9 7.63 -1.73 5.98
N ALA A 10 7.31 -1.86 7.28
CA ALA A 10 7.34 -3.13 7.99
C ALA A 10 6.42 -4.17 7.34
N LEU A 11 5.23 -3.80 6.87
CA LEU A 11 4.36 -4.74 6.14
C LEU A 11 4.95 -5.16 4.79
N ALA A 12 5.56 -4.25 4.05
CA ALA A 12 6.24 -4.59 2.80
C ALA A 12 7.38 -5.60 3.04
N GLN A 13 8.14 -5.42 4.12
CA GLN A 13 9.23 -6.31 4.50
C GLN A 13 8.74 -7.65 5.08
N ASP A 14 7.83 -7.62 6.06
CA ASP A 14 7.51 -8.81 6.86
C ASP A 14 6.43 -9.67 6.21
N VAL A 15 5.48 -9.05 5.50
CA VAL A 15 4.36 -9.77 4.87
C VAL A 15 4.65 -10.04 3.40
N LEU A 16 5.04 -9.01 2.65
CA LEU A 16 5.31 -9.17 1.22
C LEU A 16 6.73 -9.69 0.93
N ARG A 17 7.62 -9.74 1.94
CA ARG A 17 9.01 -10.20 1.81
C ARG A 17 9.79 -9.43 0.74
N GLN A 18 9.46 -8.14 0.56
CA GLN A 18 10.09 -7.26 -0.40
C GLN A 18 10.87 -6.16 0.33
N LYS A 19 11.99 -5.71 -0.27
CA LYS A 19 12.76 -4.59 0.26
C LYS A 19 11.96 -3.29 0.10
N PRO A 20 11.56 -2.59 1.18
CA PRO A 20 10.72 -1.39 1.06
C PRO A 20 11.39 -0.24 0.30
N THR A 21 12.72 -0.22 0.28
CA THR A 21 13.54 0.77 -0.44
C THR A 21 14.00 0.29 -1.82
N GLY A 22 13.49 -0.84 -2.32
CA GLY A 22 13.91 -1.46 -3.59
C GLY A 22 13.37 -0.80 -4.86
N GLY A 23 12.82 0.41 -4.78
CA GLY A 23 12.23 1.12 -5.93
C GLY A 23 10.81 0.71 -6.32
N ALA A 24 10.24 -0.30 -5.66
CA ALA A 24 8.84 -0.69 -5.86
C ALA A 24 7.87 0.30 -5.20
N VAL A 25 6.65 0.38 -5.76
CA VAL A 25 5.52 1.06 -5.13
C VAL A 25 4.62 0.03 -4.46
N PHE A 26 4.45 0.16 -3.15
CA PHE A 26 3.59 -0.73 -2.37
C PHE A 26 2.21 -0.10 -2.18
N ALA A 27 1.19 -0.75 -2.72
CA ALA A 27 -0.19 -0.32 -2.58
C ALA A 27 -0.86 -1.00 -1.38
N PHE A 28 -1.48 -0.21 -0.51
CA PHE A 28 -2.28 -0.69 0.61
C PHE A 28 -3.69 -0.14 0.51
N ARG A 29 -4.69 -1.02 0.52
CA ARG A 29 -6.10 -0.64 0.54
C ARG A 29 -6.71 -0.78 1.93
N GLY A 30 -7.54 0.18 2.32
CA GLY A 30 -8.26 0.12 3.59
C GLY A 30 -9.38 -0.92 3.53
N ARG A 31 -9.75 -1.51 4.68
CA ARG A 31 -10.85 -2.50 4.75
C ARG A 31 -12.17 -2.00 4.18
N ARG A 32 -12.49 -0.71 4.33
CA ARG A 32 -13.69 -0.07 3.75
C ARG A 32 -13.59 0.14 2.22
N GLY A 33 -12.39 0.07 1.67
CA GLY A 33 -12.10 0.19 0.24
C GLY A 33 -12.13 1.60 -0.34
N ASP A 34 -12.50 2.61 0.45
CA ASP A 34 -12.55 4.04 0.10
C ASP A 34 -11.17 4.72 0.12
N ARG A 35 -10.16 4.03 0.65
CA ARG A 35 -8.82 4.58 0.96
C ARG A 35 -7.72 3.72 0.37
N ILE A 36 -6.73 4.39 -0.21
CA ILE A 36 -5.48 3.76 -0.64
C ILE A 36 -4.28 4.57 -0.14
N LYS A 37 -3.24 3.87 0.29
CA LYS A 37 -1.91 4.44 0.53
C LYS A 37 -0.93 3.80 -0.44
N LEU A 38 -0.13 4.62 -1.11
CA LEU A 38 0.99 4.16 -1.94
C LEU A 38 2.28 4.59 -1.25
N LEU A 39 3.09 3.61 -0.85
CA LEU A 39 4.39 3.80 -0.23
C LEU A 39 5.48 3.51 -1.26
N TYR A 40 6.43 4.41 -1.42
CA TYR A 40 7.62 4.19 -2.23
C TYR A 40 8.81 4.94 -1.66
N PHE A 41 10.02 4.48 -1.97
CA PHE A 41 11.27 5.16 -1.63
C PHE A 41 11.81 5.84 -2.87
N ASP A 42 12.03 7.14 -2.82
CA ASP A 42 12.46 7.96 -3.96
C ASP A 42 13.99 8.01 -4.16
N GLY A 43 14.74 7.33 -3.29
CA GLY A 43 16.21 7.38 -3.24
C GLY A 43 16.74 8.16 -2.04
N GLN A 44 15.97 9.10 -1.50
CA GLN A 44 16.36 9.94 -0.36
C GLN A 44 15.48 9.66 0.86
N GLY A 45 14.20 9.33 0.65
CA GLY A 45 13.24 9.12 1.72
C GLY A 45 12.01 8.34 1.28
N PHE A 46 11.17 8.02 2.25
CA PHE A 46 9.86 7.43 1.98
C PHE A 46 8.85 8.50 1.65
N CYS A 47 8.17 8.33 0.53
CA CYS A 47 7.01 9.10 0.13
C CYS A 47 5.73 8.30 0.39
N LEU A 48 4.69 9.00 0.84
CA LEU A 48 3.39 8.41 1.07
C LEU A 48 2.31 9.20 0.37
N TYR A 49 1.76 8.64 -0.70
CA TYR A 49 0.54 9.16 -1.30
C TYR A 49 -0.67 8.58 -0.57
N TYR A 50 -1.59 9.43 -0.13
CA TYR A 50 -2.82 9.00 0.54
C TYR A 50 -4.05 9.60 -0.16
N LYS A 51 -4.90 8.72 -0.72
CA LYS A 51 -6.14 9.13 -1.38
C LYS A 51 -7.35 8.54 -0.69
N ILE A 52 -8.35 9.39 -0.51
CA ILE A 52 -9.66 9.06 0.03
C ILE A 52 -10.69 9.41 -1.04
N LEU A 53 -11.55 8.47 -1.40
CA LEU A 53 -12.66 8.73 -2.30
C LEU A 53 -13.82 9.33 -1.52
N GLN A 54 -14.43 10.39 -2.07
CA GLN A 54 -15.67 10.96 -1.54
C GLN A 54 -16.85 10.00 -1.73
N ARG A 55 -16.82 9.18 -2.79
CA ARG A 55 -17.83 8.15 -3.08
C ARG A 55 -17.18 6.93 -3.75
N GLY A 56 -17.70 5.74 -3.45
CA GLY A 56 -17.27 4.49 -4.07
C GLY A 56 -16.10 3.81 -3.34
N ARG A 57 -15.49 2.82 -4.02
CA ARG A 57 -14.36 2.04 -3.51
C ARG A 57 -13.34 1.83 -4.62
N PHE A 58 -12.06 1.77 -4.27
CA PHE A 58 -11.02 1.32 -5.18
C PHE A 58 -11.28 -0.15 -5.58
N PRO A 59 -11.13 -0.50 -6.87
CA PRO A 59 -11.07 -1.90 -7.28
C PRO A 59 -9.85 -2.55 -6.62
N TRP A 60 -9.99 -3.82 -6.26
CA TRP A 60 -8.93 -4.57 -5.59
C TRP A 60 -9.05 -6.03 -5.96
N PRO A 61 -7.95 -6.72 -6.27
CA PRO A 61 -7.99 -8.14 -6.55
C PRO A 61 -8.55 -8.89 -5.34
N SER A 62 -9.60 -9.67 -5.56
CA SER A 62 -10.11 -10.64 -4.60
C SER A 62 -9.21 -11.88 -4.62
N ALA A 63 -9.14 -12.61 -3.50
CA ALA A 63 -8.52 -13.94 -3.50
C ALA A 63 -9.21 -14.90 -4.50
N ALA A 64 -10.47 -14.64 -4.85
CA ALA A 64 -11.22 -15.38 -5.87
C ALA A 64 -10.80 -15.04 -7.31
N ASP A 65 -10.08 -13.93 -7.53
CA ASP A 65 -9.71 -13.46 -8.88
C ASP A 65 -8.40 -14.09 -9.38
N GLY A 66 -7.84 -15.07 -8.66
CA GLY A 66 -6.71 -15.89 -9.12
C GLY A 66 -5.49 -15.06 -9.54
N GLY A 67 -4.79 -14.47 -8.58
CA GLY A 67 -3.46 -13.92 -8.82
C GLY A 67 -2.43 -15.05 -8.83
N ALA A 68 -1.84 -15.33 -9.99
CA ALA A 68 -0.70 -16.22 -10.15
C ALA A 68 0.53 -15.77 -9.33
#